data_AF-A3MWH2-F1
#
_entry.id   AF-A3MWH2-F1
#
_cell.length_a   1.000
_cell.length_b   1.000
_cell.length_c   1.000
_cell.angle_alpha   90.00
_cell.angle_beta   90.00
_cell.angle_gamma   90.00
#
_symmetry.space_group_name_H-M   'P 1'
#
loop_
_entity.id
_entity.type
_entity.pdbx_description
1 polymer ?
#
loop_
_entity_poly.entity_id
_entity_poly.type
_entity_poly.pdbx_seq_one_letter_code
_entity_poly.pdbx_strand_id
1 'polypeptide(L)'
;MSELLVDDGVVPRKLSIPVLIKGLKDIRKSYLECLNGKKPEICYAIAVNSLVEMFGSLLPRVIHSPDLRYYIIVGVEELLVYDADQEKYNTLPVDKAVENLL
;
A
#
# COMPACT_ATOMS: atom_id res chain seq x y z
N MET A 1 -18.80 4.86 2.98
CA MET A 1 -17.61 4.36 2.27
C MET A 1 -16.55 4.09 3.32
N SER A 2 -15.80 2.98 3.23
CA SER A 2 -14.80 2.64 4.23
C SER A 2 -13.57 3.56 4.09
N GLU A 3 -13.09 4.08 5.22
CA GLU A 3 -11.96 5.02 5.31
C GLU A 3 -10.92 4.46 6.27
N LEU A 4 -9.65 4.80 6.03
CA LEU A 4 -8.53 4.49 6.90
C LEU A 4 -7.96 5.82 7.44
N LEU A 5 -7.82 5.94 8.77
CA LEU A 5 -7.15 7.09 9.39
C LEU A 5 -5.64 6.84 9.41
N VAL A 6 -4.86 7.70 8.77
CA VAL A 6 -3.39 7.60 8.69
C VAL A 6 -2.77 8.91 9.14
N ASP A 7 -1.68 8.84 9.88
CA ASP A 7 -0.98 10.02 10.41
C ASP A 7 0.52 9.96 10.05
N ASP A 8 1.03 11.06 9.50
CA ASP A 8 2.45 11.27 9.21
C ASP A 8 3.17 12.05 10.31
N GLY A 9 2.49 12.36 11.42
CA GLY A 9 3.01 13.11 12.56
C GLY A 9 2.75 14.61 12.46
N VAL A 10 2.10 15.10 11.40
CA VAL A 10 1.68 16.50 11.27
C VAL A 10 0.19 16.62 11.54
N VAL A 11 -0.63 15.87 10.78
CA VAL A 11 -2.08 15.85 10.95
C VAL A 11 -2.66 14.52 10.43
N PRO A 12 -3.56 13.87 11.21
CA PRO A 12 -4.27 12.69 10.75
C PRO A 12 -5.13 12.98 9.52
N ARG A 13 -5.09 12.08 8.54
CA ARG A 13 -5.85 12.15 7.29
C ARG A 13 -6.72 10.91 7.13
N LYS A 14 -7.96 11.11 6.71
CA LYS A 14 -8.86 10.02 6.32
C LYS A 14 -8.66 9.72 4.85
N LEU A 15 -8.24 8.50 4.56
CA LEU A 15 -8.00 8.01 3.20
C LEU A 15 -9.10 7.04 2.80
N SER A 16 -9.64 7.21 1.60
CA SER A 16 -10.66 6.30 1.07
C SER A 16 -10.02 4.95 0.70
N ILE A 17 -10.44 3.87 1.37
CA ILE A 17 -9.90 2.52 1.11
C ILE A 17 -10.11 2.12 -0.36
N PRO A 18 -11.29 2.30 -0.99
CA PRO A 18 -11.46 1.98 -2.41
C PRO A 18 -10.47 2.72 -3.34
N VAL A 19 -10.13 3.96 -3.02
CA VAL A 19 -9.14 4.74 -3.80
C VAL A 19 -7.74 4.19 -3.61
N LEU A 20 -7.38 3.84 -2.37
CA LEU A 20 -6.09 3.21 -2.06
C LEU A 20 -5.91 1.90 -2.81
N ILE A 21 -6.90 1.00 -2.72
CA ILE A 21 -6.89 -0.31 -3.39
C ILE A 21 -6.73 -0.14 -4.91
N LYS A 22 -7.49 0.79 -5.51
CA LYS A 22 -7.37 1.08 -6.94
C LYS A 22 -5.97 1.57 -7.31
N GLY A 23 -5.42 2.55 -6.57
CA GLY A 23 -4.08 3.08 -6.85
C GLY A 23 -2.99 2.01 -6.75
N LEU A 24 -3.02 1.19 -5.69
CA LEU A 24 -2.05 0.10 -5.50
C LEU A 24 -2.18 -0.99 -6.58
N LYS A 25 -3.42 -1.31 -7.00
CA LYS A 25 -3.67 -2.22 -8.13
C LYS A 25 -3.04 -1.69 -9.42
N ASP A 26 -3.24 -0.40 -9.71
CA ASP A 26 -2.72 0.23 -10.92
C ASP A 26 -1.18 0.23 -10.91
N ILE A 27 -0.55 0.51 -9.75
CA ILE A 27 0.92 0.43 -9.57
C ILE A 27 1.43 -0.99 -9.83
N ARG A 28 0.80 -2.01 -9.25
CA ARG A 28 1.17 -3.42 -9.49
C ARG A 28 1.04 -3.79 -10.97
N LYS A 29 -0.05 -3.40 -11.62
CA LYS A 29 -0.26 -3.63 -13.05
C LYS A 29 0.84 -3.00 -13.89
N SER A 30 1.16 -1.71 -13.65
CA SER A 30 2.23 -1.03 -14.37
C SER A 30 3.61 -1.62 -14.11
N TYR A 31 3.87 -2.10 -12.89
CA TYR A 31 5.10 -2.84 -12.57
C TYR A 31 5.22 -4.12 -13.41
N LEU A 32 4.17 -4.94 -13.46
CA LEU A 32 4.14 -6.16 -14.27
C LEU A 32 4.29 -5.88 -15.77
N GLU A 33 3.63 -4.84 -16.27
CA GLU A 33 3.77 -4.41 -17.67
C GLU A 33 5.19 -3.98 -17.99
N CYS A 34 5.85 -3.26 -17.08
CA CYS A 34 7.24 -2.82 -17.24
C CYS A 34 8.23 -4.00 -17.33
N LEU A 35 8.02 -5.07 -16.57
CA LEU A 35 8.88 -6.25 -16.56
C LEU A 35 8.95 -6.95 -17.92
N ASN A 36 7.99 -6.72 -18.81
CA ASN A 36 7.99 -7.29 -20.17
C ASN A 36 9.05 -6.70 -21.10
N GLY A 37 9.77 -5.65 -20.69
CA GLY A 37 10.77 -5.00 -21.55
C GLY A 37 11.91 -4.29 -20.83
N LYS A 38 11.93 -4.27 -19.50
CA LYS A 38 12.94 -3.59 -18.69
C LYS A 38 13.41 -4.48 -17.54
N LYS A 39 14.59 -4.16 -17.00
CA LYS A 39 15.15 -4.86 -15.84
C LYS A 39 14.30 -4.61 -14.58
N PRO A 40 14.20 -5.59 -13.66
CA PRO A 40 13.39 -5.46 -12.44
C PRO A 40 13.70 -4.21 -11.60
N GLU A 41 14.96 -3.81 -11.50
CA GLU A 41 15.38 -2.65 -10.68
C GLU A 41 14.84 -1.33 -11.24
N ILE A 42 14.76 -1.23 -12.57
CA ILE A 42 14.19 -0.06 -13.25
C ILE A 42 12.68 -0.01 -13.02
N CYS A 43 12.00 -1.16 -13.14
CA CYS A 43 10.55 -1.23 -12.93
C CYS A 43 10.18 -0.96 -11.48
N TYR A 44 10.97 -1.47 -10.54
CA TYR A 44 10.82 -1.18 -9.13
C TYR A 44 10.97 0.31 -8.84
N ALA A 45 12.01 0.96 -9.36
CA ALA A 45 12.22 2.39 -9.19
C ALA A 45 11.03 3.24 -9.72
N ILE A 46 10.47 2.86 -10.88
CA ILE A 46 9.28 3.51 -11.44
C ILE A 46 8.07 3.35 -10.52
N ALA A 47 7.82 2.12 -10.04
CA ALA A 47 6.68 1.85 -9.17
C ALA A 47 6.81 2.54 -7.81
N VAL A 48 8.02 2.61 -7.24
CA VAL A 48 8.29 3.38 -6.02
C VAL A 48 8.03 4.87 -6.24
N ASN A 49 8.37 5.43 -7.40
CA ASN A 49 8.02 6.82 -7.70
C ASN A 49 6.50 7.03 -7.72
N SER A 50 5.72 6.09 -8.26
CA SER A 50 4.25 6.16 -8.19
C SER A 50 3.71 6.06 -6.76
N LEU A 51 4.35 5.27 -5.88
CA LEU A 51 4.01 5.26 -4.45
C LEU A 51 4.32 6.60 -3.78
N VAL A 52 5.46 7.23 -4.11
CA VAL A 52 5.82 8.57 -3.62
C VAL A 52 4.78 9.60 -4.07
N GLU A 53 4.37 9.59 -5.33
CA GLU A 53 3.35 10.51 -5.86
C GLU A 53 1.99 10.31 -5.18
N MET A 54 1.61 9.05 -4.93
CA MET A 54 0.33 8.70 -4.33
C MET A 54 0.25 9.04 -2.84
N PHE A 55 1.31 8.77 -2.07
CA PHE A 55 1.29 8.89 -0.61
C PHE A 55 2.00 10.14 -0.08
N GLY A 56 2.94 10.71 -0.83
CA GLY A 56 3.74 11.85 -0.39
C GLY A 56 4.39 11.59 0.98
N SER A 57 4.10 12.45 1.95
CA SER A 57 4.59 12.33 3.33
C SER A 57 4.08 11.08 4.08
N LEU A 58 3.03 10.42 3.59
CA LEU A 58 2.49 9.20 4.20
C LEU A 58 3.22 7.93 3.74
N LEU A 59 4.17 8.03 2.80
CA LEU A 59 4.90 6.87 2.27
C LEU A 59 5.57 6.01 3.38
N PRO A 60 6.14 6.56 4.47
CA PRO A 60 6.68 5.75 5.56
C PRO A 60 5.66 4.86 6.27
N ARG A 61 4.36 5.10 6.07
CA ARG A 61 3.26 4.27 6.57
C ARG A 61 2.86 3.17 5.60
N VAL A 62 3.53 3.04 4.45
CA VAL A 62 3.27 2.02 3.43
C VAL A 62 4.43 1.03 3.40
N ILE A 63 4.14 -0.21 3.77
CA ILE A 63 5.05 -1.34 3.64
C ILE A 63 4.59 -2.15 2.45
N HIS A 64 5.52 -2.64 1.63
CA HIS A 64 5.19 -3.48 0.50
C HIS A 64 6.24 -4.58 0.30
N SER A 65 5.83 -5.67 -0.35
CA SER A 65 6.77 -6.71 -0.78
C SER A 65 7.67 -6.21 -1.92
N PRO A 66 8.85 -6.80 -2.14
CA PRO A 66 9.76 -6.39 -3.22
C PRO A 66 9.16 -6.52 -4.62
N ASP A 67 8.25 -7.48 -4.80
CA ASP A 67 7.50 -7.70 -6.04
C ASP A 67 6.21 -6.87 -6.13
N LEU A 68 5.92 -6.01 -5.14
CA LEU A 68 4.76 -5.14 -5.12
C LEU A 68 3.41 -5.87 -5.18
N ARG A 69 3.38 -7.15 -4.78
CA ARG A 69 2.15 -7.93 -4.66
C ARG A 69 1.40 -7.61 -3.38
N TYR A 70 2.10 -7.56 -2.25
CA TYR A 70 1.50 -7.36 -0.94
C TYR A 70 1.79 -5.95 -0.43
N TYR A 71 0.77 -5.32 0.17
CA TYR A 71 0.87 -4.01 0.78
C TYR A 71 0.28 -4.03 2.19
N ILE A 72 0.89 -3.25 3.08
CA ILE A 72 0.37 -2.93 4.40
C ILE A 72 0.40 -1.41 4.54
N ILE A 73 -0.74 -0.80 4.83
CA ILE A 73 -0.83 0.62 5.18
C ILE A 73 -1.11 0.72 6.68
N VAL A 74 -0.20 1.35 7.39
CA VAL A 74 -0.24 1.49 8.84
C VAL A 74 -1.08 2.70 9.21
N GLY A 75 -2.35 2.48 9.54
CA GLY A 75 -3.23 3.50 10.10
C GLY A 75 -2.90 3.84 11.55
N VAL A 76 -3.75 4.64 12.19
CA VAL A 76 -3.61 5.04 13.60
C VAL A 76 -4.03 3.90 14.53
N GLU A 77 -5.18 3.27 14.25
CA GLU A 77 -5.76 2.21 15.11
C GLU A 77 -5.83 0.85 14.41
N GLU A 78 -5.69 0.83 13.08
CA GLU A 78 -5.83 -0.37 12.26
C GLU A 78 -4.81 -0.39 11.12
N LEU A 79 -4.53 -1.59 10.62
CA LEU A 79 -3.74 -1.85 9.42
C LEU A 79 -4.68 -2.17 8.26
N LEU A 80 -4.44 -1.59 7.09
CA LEU A 80 -4.99 -2.11 5.84
C LEU A 80 -3.98 -3.05 5.21
N VAL A 81 -4.34 -4.33 5.06
CA VAL A 81 -3.53 -5.32 4.34
C VAL A 81 -4.16 -5.62 2.99
N TYR A 82 -3.35 -5.74 1.94
CA TYR A 82 -3.82 -5.90 0.57
C TYR A 82 -2.95 -6.87 -0.25
N ASP A 83 -3.59 -7.83 -0.93
CA ASP A 83 -3.01 -8.66 -1.99
C ASP A 83 -3.49 -8.14 -3.35
N ALA A 84 -2.58 -7.50 -4.09
CA ALA A 84 -2.86 -6.86 -5.37
C ALA A 84 -3.14 -7.84 -6.51
N ASP A 85 -2.65 -9.08 -6.42
CA ASP A 85 -2.89 -10.09 -7.46
C ASP A 85 -4.27 -10.76 -7.28
N GLN A 86 -4.73 -10.87 -6.03
CA GLN A 86 -6.05 -11.43 -5.71
C GLN A 86 -7.15 -10.38 -5.56
N GLU A 87 -6.78 -9.10 -5.57
CA GLU A 87 -7.67 -7.96 -5.30
C GLU A 87 -8.41 -8.08 -3.96
N LYS A 88 -7.75 -8.67 -2.96
CA LYS A 88 -8.32 -8.89 -1.63
C LYS A 88 -7.65 -7.99 -0.62
N TYR A 89 -8.45 -7.27 0.16
CA TYR A 89 -7.96 -6.49 1.29
C TYR A 89 -8.71 -6.86 2.57
N ASN A 90 -8.09 -6.56 3.69
CA ASN A 90 -8.72 -6.62 5.00
C ASN A 90 -8.23 -5.45 5.85
N THR A 91 -9.05 -4.98 6.79
CA THR A 91 -8.60 -4.08 7.85
C THR A 91 -8.53 -4.85 9.16
N LEU A 92 -7.48 -4.61 9.93
CA LEU A 92 -7.22 -5.31 11.18
C LEU A 92 -6.81 -4.29 12.24
N PRO A 93 -7.51 -4.22 13.38
CA PRO A 93 -7.02 -3.48 14.55
C PRO A 93 -5.60 -3.87 14.91
N VAL A 94 -4.78 -2.92 15.34
CA VAL A 94 -3.34 -3.15 15.59
C VAL A 94 -3.11 -4.23 16.66
N ASP A 95 -3.90 -4.24 17.73
CA ASP A 95 -3.88 -5.26 18.77
C ASP A 95 -4.14 -6.67 18.18
N LYS A 96 -5.15 -6.79 17.32
CA LYS A 96 -5.48 -8.04 16.62
C LYS A 96 -4.40 -8.45 15.62
N ALA A 97 -3.76 -7.49 14.96
CA ALA A 97 -2.63 -7.79 14.08
C ALA A 97 -1.45 -8.36 14.87
N VAL A 98 -1.14 -7.79 16.04
CA VAL A 98 -0.08 -8.29 16.93
C VAL A 98 -0.41 -9.69 17.45
N GLU A 99 -1.64 -9.93 17.92
CA GLU A 99 -2.09 -11.26 18.37
C GLU A 99 -1.92 -12.35 17.31
N ASN A 100 -2.07 -12.02 16.02
CA ASN A 100 -1.93 -13.00 14.93
C ASN A 100 -0.47 -13.27 14.53
N LEU A 101 0.47 -12.42 14.95
CA LEU A 101 1.89 -12.50 14.56
C LEU A 101 2.81 -13.03 15.66
N LEU A 102 2.38 -12.99 16.92
CA LEU A 102 3.06 -13.58 18.08
C LEU A 102 2.62 -15.03 18.30
#